data_AF-A0A453T5C5-F1
#
_entry.id   AF-A0A453T5C5-F1
#
_cell.length_a   1.000
_cell.length_b   1.000
_cell.length_c   1.000
_cell.angle_alpha   90.00
_cell.angle_beta   90.00
_cell.angle_gamma   90.00
#
_symmetry.space_group_name_H-M   'P 1'
#
loop_
_entity.id
_entity.type
_entity.pdbx_description
1 polymer ?
#
loop_
_entity_poly.entity_id
_entity_poly.type
_entity_poly.pdbx_seq_one_letter_code
_entity_poly.pdbx_strand_id
1 'polypeptide(L)'
;YGESKPFGNDSYTSADTVGYLTSTQALADFAILITSLKQNLSAVDAPVVVFGGSYGGMLASWFRLKYPHVAMGALASSAPILQFDDITPWSSFND
;
A
#
# COMPACT_ATOMS: atom_id res chain seq x y z
N TYR A 1 0.53 1.37 11.03
CA TYR A 1 1.38 2.53 11.43
C TYR A 1 0.60 3.46 12.34
N GLY A 2 1.27 4.27 13.16
CA GLY A 2 0.61 5.10 14.19
C GLY A 2 -0.18 4.22 15.16
N GLU A 3 -1.45 4.55 15.38
CA GLU A 3 -2.38 3.77 16.21
C GLU A 3 -2.93 2.52 15.50
N SER A 4 -2.76 2.38 14.18
CA SER A 4 -3.17 1.19 13.44
C SER A 4 -2.15 0.06 13.67
N LYS A 5 -2.32 -0.64 14.80
CA LYS A 5 -1.47 -1.72 15.31
C LYS A 5 -2.31 -2.98 15.55
N PRO A 6 -2.14 -4.07 14.78
CA PRO A 6 -2.97 -5.28 14.90
C PRO A 6 -2.99 -5.90 16.31
N PHE A 7 -1.88 -5.75 17.05
CA PHE A 7 -1.72 -6.28 18.41
C PHE A 7 -1.40 -5.18 19.42
N GLY A 8 -1.82 -3.93 19.16
CA GLY A 8 -1.49 -2.80 20.03
C GLY A 8 0.01 -2.65 20.27
N ASN A 9 0.42 -2.46 21.52
CA ASN A 9 1.84 -2.32 21.89
C ASN A 9 2.67 -3.59 21.64
N ASP A 10 2.03 -4.75 21.51
CA ASP A 10 2.70 -6.03 21.29
C ASP A 10 2.97 -6.31 19.79
N SER A 11 2.64 -5.38 18.90
CA SER A 11 2.78 -5.57 17.44
C SER A 11 4.23 -5.75 16.97
N TYR A 12 5.22 -5.46 17.82
CA TYR A 12 6.65 -5.53 17.49
C TYR A 12 7.45 -6.45 18.41
N THR A 13 6.78 -7.26 19.24
CA THR A 13 7.44 -8.03 20.29
C THR A 13 7.92 -9.41 19.84
N SER A 14 7.41 -9.96 18.72
CA SER A 14 7.83 -11.27 18.20
C SER A 14 7.79 -11.33 16.67
N ALA A 15 8.46 -12.34 16.11
CA ALA A 15 8.39 -12.64 14.68
C ALA A 15 6.96 -12.97 14.22
N ASP A 16 6.15 -13.59 15.09
CA ASP A 16 4.76 -13.93 14.80
C ASP A 16 3.88 -12.68 14.67
N THR A 17 4.09 -11.67 15.51
CA THR A 17 3.30 -10.41 15.43
C THR A 17 3.80 -9.51 14.30
N VAL A 18 5.12 -9.43 14.11
CA VAL A 18 5.74 -8.66 13.01
C VAL A 18 5.49 -9.32 11.64
N GLY A 19 5.24 -10.62 11.58
CA GLY A 19 4.96 -11.34 10.33
C GLY A 19 3.76 -10.80 9.54
N TYR A 20 2.84 -10.07 10.19
CA TYR A 20 1.72 -9.39 9.55
C TYR A 20 2.10 -8.05 8.90
N LEU A 21 3.26 -7.48 9.22
CA LEU A 21 3.77 -6.22 8.66
C LEU A 21 4.35 -6.45 7.27
N THR A 22 3.48 -6.62 6.28
CA THR A 22 3.87 -6.79 4.87
C THR A 22 3.11 -5.82 3.96
N SER A 23 3.71 -5.49 2.81
CA SER A 23 3.03 -4.69 1.79
C SER A 23 1.78 -5.39 1.27
N THR A 24 1.82 -6.72 1.08
CA THR A 24 0.66 -7.52 0.66
C THR A 24 -0.54 -7.35 1.59
N GLN A 25 -0.32 -7.43 2.92
CA GLN A 25 -1.37 -7.22 3.91
C GLN A 25 -1.91 -5.78 3.86
N ALA A 26 -1.02 -4.78 3.79
CA ALA A 26 -1.44 -3.38 3.69
C ALA A 26 -2.30 -3.11 2.43
N LEU A 27 -1.97 -3.72 1.29
CA LEU A 27 -2.78 -3.61 0.07
C LEU A 27 -4.15 -4.28 0.25
N ALA A 28 -4.22 -5.44 0.89
CA ALA A 28 -5.49 -6.10 1.21
C ALA A 28 -6.36 -5.25 2.13
N ASP A 29 -5.77 -4.63 3.16
CA ASP A 29 -6.46 -3.72 4.08
C ASP A 29 -7.08 -2.54 3.32
N PHE A 30 -6.35 -1.93 2.38
CA PHE A 30 -6.89 -0.84 1.54
C PHE A 30 -8.06 -1.29 0.68
N ALA A 31 -7.99 -2.49 0.10
CA ALA A 31 -9.09 -3.02 -0.73
C ALA A 31 -10.36 -3.23 0.10
N ILE A 32 -10.24 -3.82 1.28
CA ILE A 32 -11.36 -4.03 2.21
C ILE A 32 -11.93 -2.69 2.68
N LEU A 33 -11.07 -1.73 3.05
CA LEU A 33 -11.50 -0.42 3.49
C LEU A 33 -12.28 0.32 2.39
N ILE A 34 -11.74 0.38 1.17
CA ILE A 34 -12.39 1.08 0.05
C ILE A 34 -13.74 0.44 -0.28
N THR A 35 -13.80 -0.89 -0.37
CA THR A 35 -15.07 -1.59 -0.69
C THR A 35 -16.11 -1.38 0.41
N SER A 36 -15.72 -1.43 1.68
CA SER A 36 -16.58 -1.12 2.83
C SER A 36 -17.10 0.32 2.79
N LEU A 37 -16.22 1.30 2.52
CA LEU A 37 -16.61 2.71 2.38
C LEU A 37 -17.60 2.94 1.25
N LYS A 38 -17.37 2.32 0.08
CA LYS A 38 -18.29 2.43 -1.05
C LYS A 38 -19.68 1.88 -0.73
N GLN A 39 -19.77 0.78 0.00
CA GLN A 39 -21.04 0.24 0.47
C GLN A 39 -21.72 1.17 1.49
N ASN A 40 -20.98 1.57 2.53
CA ASN A 40 -21.51 2.39 3.62
C ASN A 40 -21.97 3.79 3.16
N LEU A 41 -21.36 4.33 2.11
CA LEU A 41 -21.70 5.64 1.54
C LEU A 41 -22.66 5.57 0.35
N SER A 42 -23.21 4.38 0.03
CA SER A 42 -24.04 4.18 -1.18
C SER A 42 -23.36 4.63 -2.48
N ALA A 43 -22.03 4.49 -2.55
CA ALA A 43 -21.17 4.95 -3.63
C ALA A 43 -20.54 3.76 -4.39
N VAL A 44 -21.30 2.67 -4.58
CA VAL A 44 -20.81 1.39 -5.14
C VAL A 44 -20.19 1.55 -6.54
N ASP A 45 -20.70 2.47 -7.34
CA ASP A 45 -20.20 2.73 -8.70
C ASP A 45 -19.16 3.86 -8.76
N ALA A 46 -18.84 4.49 -7.63
CA ALA A 46 -17.92 5.63 -7.62
C ALA A 46 -16.51 5.19 -8.07
N PRO A 47 -15.89 5.91 -9.02
CA PRO A 47 -14.50 5.68 -9.40
C PRO A 47 -13.56 5.99 -8.24
N VAL A 48 -12.48 5.20 -8.11
CA VAL A 48 -11.47 5.40 -7.06
C VAL A 48 -10.10 5.61 -7.70
N VAL A 49 -9.42 6.68 -7.29
CA VAL A 49 -8.01 6.96 -7.62
C VAL A 49 -7.22 6.93 -6.32
N VAL A 50 -6.13 6.17 -6.30
CA VAL A 50 -5.23 6.08 -5.13
C VAL A 50 -4.02 6.99 -5.31
N PHE A 51 -3.56 7.59 -4.21
CA PHE A 51 -2.45 8.56 -4.21
C PHE A 51 -1.40 8.13 -3.20
N GLY A 52 -0.13 8.35 -3.54
CA GLY A 52 0.95 8.11 -2.59
C GLY A 52 2.28 8.71 -3.02
N GLY A 53 3.13 9.01 -2.03
CA GLY A 53 4.50 9.49 -2.21
C GLY A 53 5.52 8.52 -1.64
N SER A 54 6.72 8.42 -2.23
CA SER A 54 7.79 7.53 -1.74
C SER A 54 7.30 6.07 -1.63
N TYR A 55 7.48 5.40 -0.49
CA TYR A 55 6.90 4.06 -0.24
C TYR A 55 5.38 4.03 -0.42
N GLY A 56 4.67 5.09 -0.01
CA GLY A 56 3.23 5.23 -0.28
C GLY A 56 2.92 5.26 -1.78
N GLY A 57 3.81 5.82 -2.59
CA GLY A 57 3.71 5.79 -4.05
C GLY A 57 3.97 4.39 -4.62
N MET A 58 4.89 3.62 -4.04
CA MET A 58 5.07 2.20 -4.39
C MET A 58 3.79 1.41 -4.09
N LEU A 59 3.21 1.62 -2.90
CA LEU A 59 1.93 1.02 -2.53
C LEU A 59 0.80 1.43 -3.48
N ALA A 60 0.67 2.70 -3.87
CA ALA A 60 -0.33 3.16 -4.82
C ALA A 60 -0.19 2.47 -6.20
N SER A 61 1.04 2.38 -6.72
CA SER A 61 1.36 1.65 -7.95
C SER A 61 0.97 0.17 -7.85
N TRP A 62 1.42 -0.52 -6.80
CA TRP A 62 1.12 -1.93 -6.61
C TRP A 62 -0.35 -2.20 -6.35
N PHE A 63 -1.07 -1.30 -5.67
CA PHE A 63 -2.50 -1.40 -5.45
C PHE A 63 -3.25 -1.38 -6.77
N ARG A 64 -2.94 -0.45 -7.67
CA ARG A 64 -3.57 -0.42 -9.00
C ARG A 64 -3.26 -1.68 -9.81
N LEU A 65 -2.04 -2.22 -9.72
CA LEU A 65 -1.66 -3.45 -10.42
C LEU A 65 -2.38 -4.69 -9.88
N LYS A 66 -2.53 -4.82 -8.56
CA LYS A 66 -3.08 -6.01 -7.91
C LYS A 66 -4.60 -5.97 -7.71
N TYR A 67 -5.18 -4.79 -7.53
CA TYR A 67 -6.61 -4.57 -7.33
C TYR A 67 -7.20 -3.63 -8.39
N PRO A 68 -7.05 -3.91 -9.70
CA PRO A 68 -7.55 -3.03 -10.75
C PRO A 68 -9.08 -2.94 -10.81
N HIS A 69 -9.78 -3.87 -10.16
CA HIS A 69 -11.23 -3.87 -9.98
C HIS A 69 -11.69 -2.96 -8.82
N VAL A 70 -10.78 -2.50 -7.95
CA VAL A 70 -11.08 -1.61 -6.82
C VAL A 70 -10.72 -0.16 -7.14
N ALA A 71 -9.53 0.09 -7.67
CA ALA A 71 -9.07 1.43 -8.04
C ALA A 71 -8.83 1.53 -9.55
N MET A 72 -9.39 2.55 -10.19
CA MET A 72 -9.27 2.76 -11.64
C MET A 72 -7.91 3.33 -12.06
N GLY A 73 -7.21 4.00 -11.15
CA GLY A 73 -5.94 4.65 -11.41
C GLY A 73 -5.15 4.94 -10.13
N ALA A 74 -3.88 5.28 -10.30
CA ALA A 74 -2.97 5.63 -9.21
C ALA A 74 -2.08 6.82 -9.60
N LEU A 75 -1.87 7.74 -8.65
CA LEU A 75 -0.77 8.72 -8.70
C LEU A 75 0.33 8.27 -7.76
N ALA A 76 1.45 7.81 -8.33
CA ALA A 76 2.62 7.35 -7.60
C ALA A 76 3.74 8.39 -7.70
N SER A 77 3.78 9.31 -6.73
CA SER A 77 4.75 10.41 -6.70
C SER A 77 6.08 9.95 -6.10
N SER A 78 7.18 10.19 -6.80
CA SER A 78 8.55 9.84 -6.36
C SER A 78 8.66 8.42 -5.79
N ALA A 79 8.00 7.46 -6.44
CA ALA A 79 7.94 6.07 -6.00
C ALA A 79 9.15 5.28 -6.56
N PRO A 80 10.09 4.81 -5.74
CA PRO A 80 11.28 4.10 -6.20
C PRO A 80 10.98 2.63 -6.53
N ILE A 81 10.01 2.37 -7.43
CA ILE A 81 9.55 1.01 -7.77
C ILE A 81 10.60 0.12 -8.45
N LEU A 82 11.71 0.73 -8.91
CA LEU A 82 12.84 0.04 -9.55
C LEU A 82 14.06 -0.10 -8.62
N GLN A 83 14.01 0.44 -7.40
CA GLN A 83 15.17 0.44 -6.48
C GLN A 83 15.31 -0.91 -5.75
N PHE A 84 15.61 -1.96 -6.53
CA PHE A 84 15.88 -3.32 -6.06
C PHE A 84 17.17 -3.84 -6.70
N ASP A 85 17.83 -4.76 -6.00
CA ASP A 85 19.26 -5.08 -6.10
C ASP A 85 19.79 -5.36 -7.54
N ASP A 86 18.95 -5.88 -8.43
CA ASP A 86 19.34 -6.23 -9.81
C ASP A 86 18.69 -5.35 -10.90
N ILE A 87 17.92 -4.34 -10.52
CA ILE A 87 17.21 -3.45 -11.46
C ILE A 87 17.92 -2.10 -11.58
N THR A 88 18.30 -1.52 -10.44
CA THR A 88 18.98 -0.21 -10.38
C THR A 88 20.33 -0.36 -9.69
N PRO A 89 21.42 0.21 -10.22
CA PRO A 89 22.72 0.18 -9.55
C PRO A 89 22.65 0.75 -8.13
N TRP A 90 23.42 0.16 -7.21
CA TRP A 90 23.45 0.60 -5.81
C TRP A 90 23.92 2.06 -5.64
N SER A 91 24.73 2.58 -6.57
CA SER A 91 25.25 3.95 -6.53
C SER A 91 24.19 5.01 -6.91
N SER A 92 23.13 4.61 -7.62
CA SER A 92 22.20 5.54 -8.28
C SER A 92 21.38 6.44 -7.36
N PHE A 93 21.40 6.19 -6.05
CA PHE A 93 20.80 7.12 -5.09
C PHE A 93 21.63 8.40 -4.91
N ASN A 94 22.96 8.31 -5.07
CA ASN A 94 23.89 9.41 -4.81
C ASN A 94 24.51 9.99 -6.10
N ASP A 95 24.14 9.47 -7.27
CA ASP A 95 24.59 9.94 -8.58
C ASP A 95 23.95 11.28 -8.97
#